data_AF-A0A7Y9UG56-F1
#
_entry.id   AF-A0A7Y9UG56-F1
#
_cell.length_a   1.000
_cell.length_b   1.000
_cell.length_c   1.000
_cell.angle_alpha   90.00
_cell.angle_beta   90.00
_cell.angle_gamma   90.00
#
_symmetry.space_group_name_H-M   'P 1'
#
loop_
_entity.id
_entity.type
_entity.pdbx_description
1 polymer ?
#
loop_
_entity_poly.entity_id
_entity_poly.type
_entity_poly.pdbx_seq_one_letter_code
_entity_poly.pdbx_strand_id
1 'polypeptide(L)' 'MSEQEADRYRIEAEECRRLAERAIKRPDKEAWLRLAADWMKLAEGASTSDKREG' A
#
# COMPACT_ATOMS: atom_id res chain seq x y z
N MET A 1 -9.21 -6.86 -11.27
CA MET A 1 -8.35 -5.82 -10.70
C MET A 1 -7.10 -5.80 -11.55
N SER A 2 -6.79 -4.69 -12.21
CA SER A 2 -5.72 -4.59 -13.21
C SER A 2 -4.38 -4.23 -12.56
N GLU A 3 -3.28 -4.50 -13.26
CA GLU A 3 -1.91 -4.15 -12.82
C GLU A 3 -1.76 -2.67 -12.44
N GLN A 4 -2.54 -1.79 -13.08
CA GLN A 4 -2.64 -0.36 -12.76
C GLN A 4 -3.22 -0.06 -11.36
N GLU A 5 -4.07 -0.94 -10.83
CA GLU A 5 -4.56 -0.83 -9.45
C GLU A 5 -3.49 -1.27 -8.47
N ALA A 6 -2.76 -2.34 -8.78
CA ALA A 6 -1.64 -2.80 -7.96
C ALA A 6 -0.55 -1.72 -7.84
N ASP A 7 -0.22 -1.05 -8.94
CA ASP A 7 0.78 0.02 -8.94
C ASP A 7 0.32 1.26 -8.17
N ARG A 8 -0.96 1.63 -8.29
CA ARG A 8 -1.53 2.71 -7.46
C ARG A 8 -1.42 2.40 -5.97
N TYR A 9 -1.75 1.18 -5.56
CA TYR A 9 -1.63 0.75 -4.17
C TYR A 9 -0.16 0.74 -3.69
N ARG A 10 0.79 0.36 -4.53
CA ARG A 10 2.23 0.46 -4.20
C ARG A 10 2.67 1.91 -3.98
N ILE A 11 2.24 2.83 -4.84
CA ILE A 11 2.56 4.26 -4.71
C ILE A 11 2.00 4.82 -3.39
N GLU A 12 0.74 4.53 -3.07
CA GLU A 12 0.11 4.95 -1.81
C GLU A 12 0.83 4.35 -0.58
N ALA A 13 1.27 3.09 -0.67
CA ALA A 13 2.04 2.46 0.39
C ALA A 13 3.38 3.16 0.64
N GLU A 14 4.11 3.53 -0.42
CA GLU A 14 5.36 4.27 -0.30
C GLU A 14 5.16 5.66 0.28
N GLU A 15 4.11 6.37 -0.14
CA GLU A 15 3.81 7.69 0.38
C GLU A 15 3.45 7.64 1.87
N CYS A 16 2.67 6.63 2.29
CA CYS A 16 2.42 6.37 3.70
C CYS A 16 3.72 6.13 4.49
N ARG A 17 4.71 5.41 3.93
CA ARG A 17 6.02 5.23 4.59
C ARG A 17 6.77 6.55 4.74
N ARG A 18 6.75 7.41 3.72
CA ARG A 18 7.37 8.75 3.80
C ARG A 18 6.68 9.64 4.83
N LEU A 19 5.35 9.58 4.92
CA LEU A 19 4.58 10.27 5.96
C LEU A 19 4.91 9.74 7.35
N ALA A 20 5.09 8.43 7.49
CA ALA A 20 5.52 7.80 8.74
C ALA A 20 6.93 8.26 9.19
N GLU A 21 7.85 8.46 8.25
CA GLU A 21 9.19 8.99 8.54
C GLU A 21 9.15 10.46 8.98
N ARG A 22 8.23 11.25 8.42
CA ARG A 22 8.02 12.66 8.77
C ARG A 22 7.16 12.85 10.02
N ALA A 23 6.46 11.81 10.47
CA ALA A 23 5.58 11.88 11.62
C ALA A 23 6.38 12.06 12.92
N ILE A 24 6.11 13.16 13.62
CA ILE A 24 6.78 13.51 14.88
C ILE A 24 6.28 12.61 16.03
N LYS A 25 5.01 12.22 16.00
CA LYS A 25 4.40 11.38 17.03
C LYS A 25 4.53 9.92 16.66
N ARG A 26 5.00 9.11 17.62
CA ARG A 26 5.05 7.64 17.51
C ARG A 26 3.72 6.99 17.07
N PRO A 27 2.55 7.36 17.64
CA PRO A 27 1.28 6.76 17.20
C PRO A 27 0.94 7.10 15.74
N ASP A 28 1.24 8.32 15.29
CA ASP A 28 1.00 8.72 13.90
C ASP A 28 1.91 7.93 12.96
N LYS A 29 3.18 7.74 13.34
CA LYS A 29 4.12 6.88 12.61
C LYS A 29 3.61 5.44 12.48
N GLU A 30 3.14 4.85 13.58
CA GLU A 30 2.59 3.48 13.55
C GLU A 30 1.32 3.38 12.70
N ALA A 31 0.44 4.38 12.75
CA ALA A 31 -0.76 4.45 11.92
C ALA A 31 -0.40 4.49 10.43
N TRP A 32 0.55 5.35 10.04
CA TRP A 32 1.02 5.43 8.66
C TRP A 32 1.70 4.15 8.18
N LEU A 33 2.53 3.51 9.01
CA LEU A 33 3.14 2.23 8.68
C LEU A 33 2.11 1.11 8.50
N ARG A 34 1.05 1.11 9.31
CA ARG A 34 -0.02 0.13 9.21
C ARG A 34 -0.82 0.33 7.92
N LEU A 35 -1.14 1.58 7.59
CA LEU A 35 -1.80 1.92 6.34
C LEU A 35 -0.96 1.52 5.11
N ALA A 36 0.35 1.74 5.16
CA ALA A 36 1.25 1.28 4.10
C ALA A 36 1.23 -0.25 3.91
N ALA A 37 1.19 -1.00 5.01
CA ALA A 37 1.12 -2.46 4.96
C ALA A 37 -0.22 -2.95 4.39
N ASP A 38 -1.32 -2.26 4.68
CA ASP A 38 -2.64 -2.61 4.15
C ASP A 38 -2.72 -2.32 2.64
N TRP A 39 -2.15 -1.20 2.17
CA TRP A 39 -2.02 -0.91 0.74
C TRP A 39 -1.17 -1.95 0.00
N MET A 40 -0.05 -2.41 0.58
CA MET A 40 0.77 -3.47 0.00
C MET A 40 -0.01 -4.79 -0.19
N LYS A 41 -0.82 -5.18 0.80
CA LYS A 41 -1.68 -6.37 0.67
C LYS A 41 -2.72 -6.22 -0.45
N LEU A 42 -3.29 -5.02 -0.60
CA LEU A 42 -4.21 -4.73 -1.70
C LEU A 42 -3.49 -4.80 -3.06
N ALA A 43 -2.25 -4.31 -3.14
CA ALA A 43 -1.42 -4.44 -4.34
C ALA A 43 -1.16 -5.90 -4.70
N GLU A 44 -0.78 -6.73 -3.73
CA GLU A 44 -0.55 -8.17 -3.92
C GLU A 44 -1.83 -8.89 -4.34
N GLY A 45 -2.98 -8.56 -3.74
CA GLY A 45 -4.29 -9.09 -4.12
C GLY A 45 -4.74 -8.68 -5.53
N ALA A 46 -4.38 -7.46 -5.94
CA ALA A 46 -4.67 -6.96 -7.29
C ALA A 46 -3.79 -7.64 -8.34
N SER A 47 -2.49 -7.82 -8.10
CA SER A 47 -1.58 -8.54 -9.00
C SER A 47 -1.92 -10.03 -9.14
N THR A 48 -2.48 -10.64 -8.11
CA THR A 48 -2.81 -12.09 -8.12
C THR A 48 -4.16 -12.39 -8.79
N SER A 49 -5.07 -11.42 -8.85
CA SER A 49 -6.39 -11.59 -9.49
C SER A 49 -6.35 -11.45 -11.02
N ASP A 50 -5.29 -10.89 -11.59
CA ASP A 50 -5.08 -10.78 -13.04
C ASP A 50 -4.86 -12.16 -13.72
N LYS A 51 -4.51 -13.20 -12.95
CA LYS A 51 -4.25 -14.54 -13.47
C LYS A 51 -5.50 -15.45 -13.60
N ARG A 52 -6.71 -14.89 -13.46
CA ARG A 52 -7.99 -15.63 -13.56
C ARG A 52 -8.97 -15.00 -14.57
N GLU A 53 -8.49 -14.64 -15.75
CA GLU A 53 -9.31 -14.66 -16.96
C GLU A 53 -8.59 -15.55 -17.98
N GLY A 54 -9.08 -16.79 -18.10
CA GLY A 54 -8.68 -17.77 -19.11
C GLY A 54 -9.86 -18.07 -20.03
#